data_AF-A0A1H5T586-F1
#
_entry.id   AF-A0A1H5T586-F1
#
_cell.length_a   1.000
_cell.length_b   1.000
_cell.length_c   1.000
_cell.angle_alpha   90.00
_cell.angle_beta   90.00
_cell.angle_gamma   90.00
#
_symmetry.space_group_name_H-M   'P 1'
#
loop_
_entity.id
_entity.type
_entity.pdbx_description
1 polymer ?
#
loop_
_entity_poly.entity_id
_entity_poly.type
_entity_poly.pdbx_seq_one_letter_code
_entity_poly.pdbx_strand_id
1 'polypeptide(L)'
;MYKIECDTHTHTFYSRHAYSTIEENVRAAKEAGMTLLGSTDHFSDMLFGDYKEVKNYQYLFCTNMWPRNWQGVTLLRGCEADIVDMEGHLFGHDIEVLKSTIGDTYDPPQNLQKMVFDRCDYVIASVHAKRHTIGESIARNTQMYINALENPKVFFIGHIGRAGVPFELDEVLLRAKELHKPIEINEHSFSFEGHHKELCRKIAERCAELGVSICINTDAHISIEIGHMDKAVNMLESIDFPQELIINRSREAFLKGLKDSGVFTDVSVVG
;
A
#
# COMPACT_ATOMS: atom_id res chain seq x y z
N MET A 1 18.29 -16.99 -4.97
CA MET A 1 17.89 -15.82 -4.18
C MET A 1 16.86 -15.04 -4.96
N TYR A 2 15.70 -14.74 -4.40
CA TYR A 2 14.70 -13.95 -5.13
C TYR A 2 15.25 -12.56 -5.42
N LYS A 3 15.13 -12.11 -6.68
CA LYS A 3 15.48 -10.75 -7.06
C LYS A 3 14.20 -9.91 -7.05
N ILE A 4 14.21 -8.86 -6.23
CA ILE A 4 13.13 -7.87 -6.15
C ILE A 4 13.68 -6.57 -6.74
N GLU A 5 12.99 -6.06 -7.77
CA GLU A 5 13.43 -4.85 -8.48
C GLU A 5 12.49 -3.66 -8.26
N CYS A 6 11.46 -3.84 -7.44
CA CYS A 6 10.47 -2.81 -7.18
C CYS A 6 10.15 -2.73 -5.69
N ASP A 7 10.13 -1.51 -5.16
CA ASP A 7 9.69 -1.22 -3.79
C ASP A 7 8.47 -0.30 -3.86
N THR A 8 7.31 -0.79 -3.45
CA THR A 8 6.00 -0.19 -3.76
C THR A 8 5.21 0.19 -2.52
N HIS A 9 5.85 0.17 -1.36
CA HIS A 9 5.32 0.73 -0.12
C HIS A 9 6.46 1.49 0.57
N THR A 10 6.52 2.80 0.36
CA THR A 10 7.54 3.68 0.94
C THR A 10 6.92 5.03 1.34
N HIS A 11 7.50 5.66 2.35
CA HIS A 11 6.97 6.89 2.94
C HIS A 11 7.96 8.05 2.79
N THR A 12 7.43 9.27 2.75
CA THR A 12 8.23 10.50 2.77
C THR A 12 7.96 11.31 4.03
N PHE A 13 8.69 12.39 4.23
CA PHE A 13 8.52 13.30 5.38
C PHE A 13 7.08 13.83 5.53
N TYR A 14 6.24 13.75 4.49
CA TYR A 14 4.82 14.04 4.56
C TYR A 14 4.10 13.21 5.64
N SER A 15 4.45 11.93 5.77
CA SER A 15 3.89 11.01 6.78
C SER A 15 4.28 11.33 8.22
N ARG A 16 5.01 12.44 8.45
CA ARG A 16 5.41 13.04 9.75
C ARG A 16 6.34 12.22 10.64
N HIS A 17 6.32 10.90 10.53
CA HIS A 17 7.21 9.97 11.21
C HIS A 17 8.10 9.20 10.21
N ALA A 18 8.17 9.68 8.98
CA ALA A 18 9.19 9.36 8.00
C ALA A 18 10.08 10.60 7.77
N TYR A 19 11.28 10.38 7.24
CA TYR A 19 12.39 11.35 7.36
C TYR A 19 13.10 11.66 6.04
N SER A 20 12.57 11.20 4.91
CA SER A 20 13.17 11.43 3.59
C SER A 20 12.20 12.12 2.63
N THR A 21 12.75 12.90 1.71
CA THR A 21 12.03 13.52 0.60
C THR A 21 11.80 12.52 -0.53
N ILE A 22 10.90 12.84 -1.46
CA ILE A 22 10.66 12.01 -2.64
C ILE A 22 11.93 11.85 -3.51
N GLU A 23 12.77 12.86 -3.60
CA GLU A 23 14.02 12.78 -4.37
C GLU A 23 15.03 11.85 -3.69
N GLU A 24 15.19 11.94 -2.36
CA GLU A 24 16.06 11.05 -1.60
C GLU A 24 15.60 9.59 -1.74
N ASN A 25 14.29 9.34 -1.73
CA ASN A 25 13.74 8.01 -1.93
C ASN A 25 14.05 7.48 -3.35
N VAL A 26 13.87 8.29 -4.39
CA VAL A 26 14.22 7.93 -5.78
C VAL A 26 15.71 7.64 -5.93
N ARG A 27 16.56 8.47 -5.33
CA ARG A 27 18.02 8.29 -5.36
C ARG A 27 18.43 6.99 -4.67
N ALA A 28 17.87 6.69 -3.49
CA ALA A 28 18.13 5.44 -2.78
C ALA A 28 17.65 4.22 -3.57
N ALA A 29 16.45 4.29 -4.19
CA ALA A 29 15.94 3.23 -5.05
C ALA A 29 16.91 2.92 -6.21
N LYS A 30 17.43 3.96 -6.86
CA LYS A 30 18.45 3.82 -7.91
C LYS A 30 19.73 3.17 -7.38
N GLU A 31 20.24 3.64 -6.24
CA GLU A 31 21.46 3.11 -5.60
C GLU A 31 21.30 1.64 -5.20
N ALA A 32 20.10 1.23 -4.78
CA ALA A 32 19.72 -0.16 -4.51
C ALA A 32 19.46 -1.01 -5.77
N GLY A 33 19.55 -0.42 -6.97
CA GLY A 33 19.32 -1.13 -8.24
C GLY A 33 17.85 -1.41 -8.55
N MET A 34 16.91 -0.71 -7.89
CA MET A 34 15.48 -0.80 -8.16
C MET A 34 15.15 -0.13 -9.50
N THR A 35 14.20 -0.71 -10.22
CA THR A 35 13.69 -0.19 -11.51
C THR A 35 12.38 0.56 -11.36
N LEU A 36 11.66 0.32 -10.26
CA LEU A 36 10.39 0.96 -9.93
C LEU A 36 10.31 1.26 -8.44
N LEU A 37 9.80 2.45 -8.12
CA LEU A 37 9.53 2.90 -6.76
C LEU A 37 8.08 3.39 -6.68
N GLY A 38 7.36 3.00 -5.62
CA GLY A 38 6.07 3.54 -5.26
C GLY A 38 6.18 4.37 -3.99
N SER A 39 5.78 5.64 -4.07
CA SER A 39 5.62 6.50 -2.90
C SER A 39 4.16 6.48 -2.46
N THR A 40 3.92 6.01 -1.24
CA THR A 40 2.61 5.65 -0.69
C THR A 40 2.44 6.19 0.71
N ASP A 41 2.74 7.47 0.87
CA ASP A 41 2.53 8.19 2.11
C ASP A 41 1.13 7.97 2.70
N HIS A 42 1.04 8.01 4.04
CA HIS A 42 -0.22 7.76 4.74
C HIS A 42 -1.31 8.77 4.37
N PHE A 43 -2.48 8.25 4.05
CA PHE A 43 -3.73 8.97 3.95
C PHE A 43 -4.61 8.56 5.13
N SER A 44 -4.44 9.26 6.25
CA SER A 44 -4.98 8.89 7.56
C SER A 44 -5.30 10.12 8.43
N ASP A 45 -6.21 9.94 9.40
CA ASP A 45 -6.46 10.92 10.46
C ASP A 45 -5.33 10.96 11.51
N MET A 46 -4.46 9.95 11.55
CA MET A 46 -3.33 9.89 12.50
C MET A 46 -2.31 11.00 12.28
N LEU A 47 -2.28 11.57 11.08
CA LEU A 47 -1.31 12.58 10.70
C LEU A 47 -1.68 13.98 11.20
N PHE A 48 -2.95 14.36 11.30
CA PHE A 48 -3.33 15.76 11.54
C PHE A 48 -4.51 15.86 12.51
N GLY A 49 -4.40 16.75 13.51
CA GLY A 49 -5.50 16.98 14.46
C GLY A 49 -6.74 17.59 13.79
N ASP A 50 -6.53 18.40 12.75
CA ASP A 50 -7.55 18.97 11.87
C ASP A 50 -7.67 18.17 10.56
N TYR A 51 -7.84 16.85 10.66
CA TYR A 51 -7.90 15.91 9.52
C TYR A 51 -8.97 16.21 8.44
N LYS A 52 -9.85 17.19 8.64
CA LYS A 52 -10.80 17.65 7.60
C LYS A 52 -10.28 18.83 6.77
N GLU A 53 -9.15 19.43 7.14
CA GLU A 53 -8.53 20.52 6.40
C GLU A 53 -7.84 20.00 5.13
N VAL A 54 -8.38 20.35 3.95
CA VAL A 54 -7.91 19.85 2.66
C VAL A 54 -6.43 20.19 2.39
N LYS A 55 -5.93 21.30 2.95
CA LYS A 55 -4.52 21.70 2.79
C LYS A 55 -3.55 20.64 3.31
N ASN A 56 -3.96 19.87 4.32
CA ASN A 56 -3.16 18.77 4.87
C ASN A 56 -2.90 17.66 3.85
N TYR A 57 -3.72 17.53 2.80
CA TYR A 57 -3.63 16.44 1.81
C TYR A 57 -3.11 16.90 0.44
N GLN A 58 -2.68 18.16 0.33
CA GLN A 58 -2.13 18.72 -0.92
C GLN A 58 -1.00 17.91 -1.50
N TYR A 59 -0.13 17.37 -0.65
CA TYR A 59 0.98 16.54 -1.09
C TYR A 59 0.50 15.36 -1.95
N LEU A 60 -0.57 14.67 -1.52
CA LEU A 60 -1.10 13.47 -2.18
C LEU A 60 -1.83 13.79 -3.50
N PHE A 61 -2.63 14.85 -3.53
CA PHE A 61 -3.38 15.21 -4.75
C PHE A 61 -2.63 16.15 -5.72
N CYS A 62 -1.40 16.56 -5.39
CA CYS A 62 -0.49 17.30 -6.28
C CYS A 62 0.68 16.44 -6.80
N THR A 63 0.66 15.13 -6.56
CA THR A 63 1.66 14.16 -7.07
C THR A 63 1.74 14.15 -8.60
N ASN A 64 0.76 14.72 -9.31
CA ASN A 64 0.78 14.86 -10.76
C ASN A 64 1.98 15.66 -11.30
N MET A 65 2.64 16.46 -10.45
CA MET A 65 3.85 17.20 -10.79
C MET A 65 5.11 16.34 -10.83
N TRP A 66 5.10 15.12 -10.28
CA TRP A 66 6.29 14.26 -10.24
C TRP A 66 6.62 13.66 -11.62
N PRO A 67 7.89 13.57 -12.02
CA PRO A 67 8.28 12.82 -13.21
C PRO A 67 7.85 11.35 -13.08
N ARG A 68 7.35 10.74 -14.17
CA ARG A 68 7.02 9.32 -14.21
C ARG A 68 8.25 8.41 -14.27
N ASN A 69 9.33 8.91 -14.83
CA ASN A 69 10.67 8.34 -14.70
C ASN A 69 11.59 9.41 -14.12
N TRP A 70 12.31 9.07 -13.05
CA TRP A 70 13.22 9.98 -12.40
C TRP A 70 14.51 9.24 -12.05
N GLN A 71 15.64 9.74 -12.56
CA GLN A 71 16.96 9.14 -12.38
C GLN A 71 17.07 7.67 -12.87
N GLY A 72 16.23 7.27 -13.83
CA GLY A 72 16.18 5.90 -14.35
C GLY A 72 15.23 4.97 -13.60
N VAL A 73 14.57 5.45 -12.54
CA VAL A 73 13.57 4.70 -11.77
C VAL A 73 12.17 5.14 -12.20
N THR A 74 11.28 4.19 -12.50
CA THR A 74 9.86 4.48 -12.69
C THR A 74 9.24 4.85 -11.34
N LEU A 75 8.62 6.02 -11.25
CA LEU A 75 8.01 6.53 -10.03
C LEU A 75 6.48 6.44 -10.10
N LEU A 76 5.91 5.54 -9.30
CA LEU A 76 4.48 5.43 -9.10
C LEU A 76 4.00 6.34 -7.97
N ARG A 77 2.80 6.87 -8.16
CA ARG A 77 2.10 7.74 -7.23
C ARG A 77 1.05 6.92 -6.53
N GLY A 78 1.15 6.76 -5.23
CA GLY A 78 0.13 6.07 -4.45
C GLY A 78 -0.12 6.75 -3.11
N CYS A 79 -0.92 6.10 -2.29
CA CYS A 79 -1.07 6.41 -0.88
C CYS A 79 -1.38 5.13 -0.12
N GLU A 80 -1.06 5.11 1.16
CA GLU A 80 -1.54 4.09 2.09
C GLU A 80 -2.72 4.65 2.87
N ALA A 81 -3.92 4.22 2.53
CA ALA A 81 -5.16 4.68 3.13
C ALA A 81 -5.58 3.78 4.30
N ASP A 82 -5.97 4.41 5.41
CA ASP A 82 -6.50 3.69 6.56
C ASP A 82 -7.87 3.10 6.25
N ILE A 83 -8.08 1.84 6.65
CA ILE A 83 -9.41 1.28 6.85
C ILE A 83 -9.94 1.82 8.17
N VAL A 84 -11.04 2.57 8.14
CA VAL A 84 -11.50 3.40 9.27
C VAL A 84 -12.69 2.84 10.03
N ASP A 85 -13.43 1.89 9.45
CA ASP A 85 -14.62 1.28 10.05
C ASP A 85 -14.80 -0.20 9.66
N MET A 86 -15.82 -0.83 10.23
CA MET A 86 -16.13 -2.25 10.01
C MET A 86 -16.77 -2.53 8.65
N GLU A 87 -17.21 -1.49 7.96
CA GLU A 87 -17.74 -1.55 6.60
C GLU A 87 -16.61 -1.58 5.56
N GLY A 88 -15.35 -1.39 5.98
CA GLY A 88 -14.18 -1.41 5.11
C GLY A 88 -14.00 -0.11 4.34
N HIS A 89 -14.62 0.98 4.79
CA HIS A 89 -14.39 2.29 4.20
C HIS A 89 -12.95 2.75 4.45
N LEU A 90 -12.44 3.54 3.50
CA LEU A 90 -11.11 4.11 3.58
C LEU A 90 -11.19 5.55 4.06
N PHE A 91 -10.15 6.03 4.73
CA PHE A 91 -10.10 7.39 5.25
C PHE A 91 -10.49 8.42 4.18
N GLY A 92 -11.23 9.46 4.59
CA GLY A 92 -11.73 10.51 3.70
C GLY A 92 -12.96 10.14 2.87
N HIS A 93 -13.50 8.92 2.97
CA HIS A 93 -14.71 8.51 2.25
C HIS A 93 -15.92 9.39 2.55
N ASP A 94 -16.02 9.92 3.78
CA ASP A 94 -17.13 10.71 4.31
C ASP A 94 -16.78 12.19 4.52
N ILE A 95 -15.62 12.63 4.04
CA ILE A 95 -15.15 14.01 4.22
C ILE A 95 -15.48 14.84 2.97
N GLU A 96 -16.43 15.77 3.13
CA GLU A 96 -16.74 16.79 2.13
C GLU A 96 -15.74 17.95 2.19
N VAL A 97 -15.26 18.36 1.02
CA VAL A 97 -14.37 19.49 0.80
C VAL A 97 -15.18 20.62 0.16
N LEU A 98 -15.51 21.62 0.98
CA LEU A 98 -16.30 22.78 0.56
C LEU A 98 -15.47 23.89 -0.08
N LYS A 99 -14.18 23.96 0.27
CA LYS A 99 -13.27 25.00 -0.19
C LYS A 99 -12.01 24.41 -0.78
N SER A 100 -11.51 25.02 -1.84
CA SER A 100 -10.20 24.73 -2.41
C SER A 100 -9.09 25.15 -1.45
N THR A 101 -7.88 24.74 -1.79
CA THR A 101 -6.66 25.07 -1.06
C THR A 101 -6.36 26.57 -0.98
N ILE A 102 -6.93 27.36 -1.89
CA ILE A 102 -6.80 28.83 -1.91
C ILE A 102 -8.07 29.55 -1.43
N GLY A 103 -9.09 28.81 -1.01
CA GLY A 103 -10.30 29.33 -0.38
C GLY A 103 -11.51 29.50 -1.31
N ASP A 104 -11.38 29.15 -2.60
CA ASP A 104 -12.50 29.14 -3.54
C ASP A 104 -13.54 28.11 -3.13
N THR A 105 -14.83 28.39 -3.31
CA THR A 105 -15.88 27.44 -2.95
C THR A 105 -16.06 26.40 -4.06
N TYR A 106 -16.11 25.13 -3.69
CA TYR A 106 -16.55 24.06 -4.58
C TYR A 106 -18.07 23.98 -4.58
N ASP A 107 -18.68 24.07 -5.76
CA ASP A 107 -20.12 23.87 -5.98
C ASP A 107 -20.33 22.95 -7.20
N PRO A 108 -20.70 21.67 -7.00
CA PRO A 108 -20.98 21.03 -5.71
C PRO A 108 -19.70 20.75 -4.89
N PRO A 109 -19.83 20.48 -3.57
CA PRO A 109 -18.74 19.99 -2.72
C PRO A 109 -18.02 18.80 -3.33
N GLN A 110 -16.71 18.71 -3.10
CA GLN A 110 -15.89 17.57 -3.53
C GLN A 110 -15.75 16.57 -2.37
N ASN A 111 -15.35 15.33 -2.68
CA ASN A 111 -15.05 14.30 -1.68
C ASN A 111 -13.54 14.12 -1.54
N LEU A 112 -13.02 14.11 -0.30
CA LEU A 112 -11.57 14.07 -0.04
C LEU A 112 -10.92 12.78 -0.57
N GLN A 113 -11.51 11.61 -0.30
CA GLN A 113 -10.97 10.34 -0.81
C GLN A 113 -10.88 10.37 -2.34
N LYS A 114 -11.95 10.82 -3.02
CA LYS A 114 -11.95 10.92 -4.48
C LYS A 114 -10.85 11.86 -4.99
N MET A 115 -10.68 13.02 -4.36
CA MET A 115 -9.63 13.98 -4.74
C MET A 115 -8.22 13.38 -4.68
N VAL A 116 -7.94 12.57 -3.66
CA VAL A 116 -6.65 11.89 -3.49
C VAL A 116 -6.53 10.70 -4.46
N PHE A 117 -7.52 9.81 -4.48
CA PHE A 117 -7.47 8.54 -5.22
C PHE A 117 -7.42 8.73 -6.73
N ASP A 118 -8.02 9.81 -7.27
CA ASP A 118 -7.94 10.15 -8.69
C ASP A 118 -6.52 10.51 -9.14
N ARG A 119 -5.62 10.84 -8.20
CA ARG A 119 -4.22 11.18 -8.45
C ARG A 119 -3.27 10.01 -8.20
N CYS A 120 -3.74 8.98 -7.52
CA CYS A 120 -3.02 7.75 -7.28
C CYS A 120 -3.15 6.77 -8.46
N ASP A 121 -2.02 6.17 -8.84
CA ASP A 121 -1.96 5.01 -9.71
C ASP A 121 -2.51 3.77 -8.99
N TYR A 122 -2.27 3.65 -7.68
CA TYR A 122 -2.85 2.62 -6.81
C TYR A 122 -2.92 3.09 -5.35
N VAL A 123 -3.71 2.39 -4.54
CA VAL A 123 -3.85 2.61 -3.11
C VAL A 123 -3.50 1.33 -2.36
N ILE A 124 -2.81 1.47 -1.24
CA ILE A 124 -2.64 0.41 -0.24
C ILE A 124 -3.72 0.63 0.82
N ALA A 125 -4.46 -0.41 1.20
CA ALA A 125 -5.40 -0.32 2.32
C ALA A 125 -4.80 -0.99 3.57
N SER A 126 -4.77 -0.28 4.69
CA SER A 126 -4.11 -0.75 5.91
C SER A 126 -4.93 -0.48 7.17
N VAL A 127 -4.78 -1.34 8.18
CA VAL A 127 -5.32 -1.08 9.52
C VAL A 127 -4.19 -0.60 10.43
N HIS A 128 -4.16 0.69 10.72
CA HIS A 128 -3.25 1.30 11.70
C HIS A 128 -3.90 1.40 13.08
N ALA A 129 -5.08 2.02 13.15
CA ALA A 129 -5.87 2.17 14.37
C ALA A 129 -6.90 1.04 14.51
N LYS A 130 -6.66 0.08 15.38
CA LYS A 130 -7.53 -1.12 15.56
C LYS A 130 -8.80 -0.86 16.38
N ARG A 131 -9.12 0.41 16.69
CA ARG A 131 -10.17 0.77 17.67
C ARG A 131 -11.54 0.26 17.24
N HIS A 132 -11.85 0.33 15.95
CA HIS A 132 -13.12 -0.17 15.39
C HIS A 132 -13.23 -1.70 15.40
N THR A 133 -12.13 -2.44 15.60
CA THR A 133 -12.12 -3.92 15.64
C THR A 133 -12.25 -4.50 17.06
N ILE A 134 -12.24 -3.65 18.10
CA ILE A 134 -12.28 -4.12 19.49
C ILE A 134 -13.65 -4.72 19.81
N GLY A 135 -13.66 -6.01 20.20
CA GLY A 135 -14.89 -6.73 20.52
C GLY A 135 -15.65 -7.25 19.30
N GLU A 136 -15.11 -7.05 18.09
CA GLU A 136 -15.71 -7.51 16.85
C GLU A 136 -15.41 -8.99 16.57
N SER A 137 -16.34 -9.63 15.87
CA SER A 137 -16.17 -11.04 15.47
C SER A 137 -15.15 -11.20 14.35
N ILE A 138 -14.50 -12.37 14.28
CA ILE A 138 -13.60 -12.73 13.18
C ILE A 138 -14.29 -12.58 11.82
N ALA A 139 -15.56 -12.98 11.70
CA ALA A 139 -16.34 -12.82 10.48
C ALA A 139 -16.50 -11.36 10.05
N ARG A 140 -16.75 -10.44 11.00
CA ARG A 140 -16.86 -9.00 10.70
C ARG A 140 -15.52 -8.39 10.30
N ASN A 141 -14.42 -8.76 10.96
CA ASN A 141 -13.08 -8.34 10.55
C ASN A 141 -12.71 -8.86 9.15
N THR A 142 -13.11 -10.10 8.83
CA THR A 142 -12.92 -10.71 7.51
C THR A 142 -13.66 -9.92 6.44
N GLN A 143 -14.94 -9.60 6.69
CA GLN A 143 -15.75 -8.82 5.76
C GLN A 143 -15.19 -7.41 5.56
N MET A 144 -14.67 -6.76 6.61
CA MET A 144 -14.00 -5.46 6.52
C MET A 144 -12.83 -5.49 5.53
N TYR A 145 -11.94 -6.50 5.63
CA TYR A 145 -10.83 -6.66 4.68
C TYR A 145 -11.30 -6.96 3.25
N ILE A 146 -12.34 -7.79 3.09
CA ILE A 146 -12.94 -8.08 1.79
C ILE A 146 -13.50 -6.80 1.16
N ASN A 147 -14.24 -6.00 1.91
CA ASN A 147 -14.81 -4.74 1.41
C ASN A 147 -13.72 -3.74 1.00
N ALA A 148 -12.64 -3.64 1.79
CA ALA A 148 -11.49 -2.81 1.43
C ALA A 148 -10.82 -3.29 0.13
N LEU A 149 -10.66 -4.61 -0.04
CA LEU A 149 -10.16 -5.22 -1.28
C LEU A 149 -11.08 -4.93 -2.47
N GLU A 150 -12.38 -4.79 -2.29
CA GLU A 150 -13.33 -4.51 -3.39
C GLU A 150 -13.28 -3.07 -3.91
N ASN A 151 -12.63 -2.16 -3.19
CA ASN A 151 -12.43 -0.79 -3.67
C ASN A 151 -11.61 -0.80 -4.98
N PRO A 152 -12.07 -0.16 -6.06
CA PRO A 152 -11.44 -0.23 -7.39
C PRO A 152 -10.04 0.40 -7.45
N LYS A 153 -9.66 1.22 -6.46
CA LYS A 153 -8.35 1.85 -6.39
C LYS A 153 -7.36 1.13 -5.46
N VAL A 154 -7.85 0.27 -4.58
CA VAL A 154 -6.98 -0.54 -3.71
C VAL A 154 -6.31 -1.62 -4.54
N PHE A 155 -4.99 -1.71 -4.49
CA PHE A 155 -4.24 -2.77 -5.17
C PHE A 155 -3.85 -3.89 -4.23
N PHE A 156 -3.50 -3.60 -2.98
CA PHE A 156 -3.21 -4.63 -1.98
C PHE A 156 -3.49 -4.15 -0.56
N ILE A 157 -3.60 -5.11 0.35
CA ILE A 157 -3.68 -4.84 1.79
C ILE A 157 -2.26 -4.75 2.36
N GLY A 158 -1.96 -3.63 3.03
CA GLY A 158 -0.67 -3.39 3.68
C GLY A 158 -0.52 -4.18 4.98
N HIS A 159 0.67 -4.76 5.17
CA HIS A 159 1.17 -5.42 6.37
C HIS A 159 0.10 -6.14 7.23
N ILE A 160 -0.75 -6.93 6.58
CA ILE A 160 -1.92 -7.56 7.20
C ILE A 160 -1.54 -8.47 8.39
N GLY A 161 -0.36 -9.09 8.35
CA GLY A 161 0.17 -9.89 9.47
C GLY A 161 0.64 -9.05 10.67
N ARG A 162 1.07 -7.81 10.46
CA ARG A 162 1.44 -6.86 11.53
C ARG A 162 0.22 -6.18 12.13
N ALA A 163 -0.83 -5.96 11.32
CA ALA A 163 -2.07 -5.33 11.74
C ALA A 163 -2.73 -6.01 12.93
N GLY A 164 -2.48 -7.30 13.20
CA GLY A 164 -2.90 -7.98 14.43
C GLY A 164 -4.41 -7.95 14.69
N VAL A 165 -5.21 -7.82 13.63
CA VAL A 165 -6.65 -8.00 13.62
C VAL A 165 -6.92 -9.46 13.27
N PRO A 166 -7.66 -10.24 14.07
CA PRO A 166 -8.01 -11.61 13.71
C PRO A 166 -9.02 -11.67 12.55
N PHE A 167 -8.77 -12.49 11.54
CA PHE A 167 -9.65 -12.72 10.39
C PHE A 167 -9.52 -14.17 9.88
N GLU A 168 -10.47 -14.62 9.07
CA GLU A 168 -10.40 -15.90 8.36
C GLU A 168 -9.49 -15.76 7.14
N LEU A 169 -8.31 -16.40 7.21
CA LEU A 169 -7.24 -16.21 6.23
C LEU A 169 -7.70 -16.56 4.80
N ASP A 170 -8.28 -17.74 4.63
CA ASP A 170 -8.67 -18.26 3.31
C ASP A 170 -9.70 -17.38 2.62
N GLU A 171 -10.66 -16.84 3.37
CA GLU A 171 -11.71 -15.99 2.80
C GLU A 171 -11.13 -14.71 2.21
N VAL A 172 -10.25 -14.03 2.93
CA VAL A 172 -9.57 -12.82 2.45
C VAL A 172 -8.64 -13.15 1.28
N LEU A 173 -7.85 -14.22 1.37
CA LEU A 173 -6.90 -14.61 0.33
C LEU A 173 -7.58 -15.04 -0.97
N LEU A 174 -8.65 -15.82 -0.89
CA LEU A 174 -9.42 -16.23 -2.07
C LEU A 174 -10.09 -15.02 -2.73
N ARG A 175 -10.62 -14.08 -1.95
CA ARG A 175 -11.16 -12.84 -2.51
C ARG A 175 -10.09 -12.00 -3.20
N ALA A 176 -8.91 -11.84 -2.58
CA ALA A 176 -7.78 -11.15 -3.18
C ALA A 176 -7.38 -11.78 -4.53
N LYS A 177 -7.36 -13.11 -4.60
CA LYS A 177 -7.09 -13.87 -5.82
C LYS A 177 -8.12 -13.61 -6.93
N GLU A 178 -9.41 -13.64 -6.61
CA GLU A 178 -10.49 -13.34 -7.56
C GLU A 178 -10.39 -11.93 -8.15
N LEU A 179 -9.91 -10.97 -7.35
CA LEU A 179 -9.72 -9.58 -7.74
C LEU A 179 -8.35 -9.31 -8.39
N HIS A 180 -7.50 -10.33 -8.52
CA HIS A 180 -6.11 -10.22 -8.97
C HIS A 180 -5.28 -9.20 -8.16
N LYS A 181 -5.55 -9.10 -6.85
CA LYS A 181 -4.89 -8.19 -5.91
C LYS A 181 -3.92 -8.97 -5.03
N PRO A 182 -2.63 -8.60 -4.97
CA PRO A 182 -1.68 -9.30 -4.13
C PRO A 182 -1.88 -8.99 -2.64
N ILE A 183 -1.22 -9.77 -1.80
CA ILE A 183 -1.08 -9.51 -0.35
C ILE A 183 0.35 -9.05 -0.06
N GLU A 184 0.51 -8.06 0.81
CA GLU A 184 1.84 -7.58 1.18
C GLU A 184 2.54 -8.53 2.18
N ILE A 185 3.80 -8.85 1.87
CA ILE A 185 4.81 -9.32 2.83
C ILE A 185 5.77 -8.17 3.11
N ASN A 186 5.63 -7.59 4.30
CA ASN A 186 6.25 -6.33 4.66
C ASN A 186 7.56 -6.57 5.44
N GLU A 187 8.69 -6.06 4.94
CA GLU A 187 10.02 -6.24 5.56
C GLU A 187 10.05 -5.72 7.00
N HIS A 188 9.51 -4.52 7.24
CA HIS A 188 9.52 -3.91 8.57
C HIS A 188 8.77 -4.76 9.61
N SER A 189 7.80 -5.58 9.18
CA SER A 189 7.08 -6.51 10.06
C SER A 189 8.00 -7.56 10.70
N PHE A 190 9.13 -7.91 10.07
CA PHE A 190 10.12 -8.84 10.61
C PHE A 190 11.10 -8.19 11.59
N SER A 191 11.06 -6.87 11.78
CA SER A 191 11.82 -6.18 12.82
C SER A 191 11.14 -6.27 14.19
N PHE A 192 9.85 -6.64 14.24
CA PHE A 192 9.12 -6.84 15.49
C PHE A 192 9.32 -8.26 16.02
N GLU A 193 9.49 -8.40 17.33
CA GLU A 193 9.50 -9.71 17.97
C GLU A 193 8.09 -10.26 18.18
N GLY A 194 7.99 -11.59 18.31
CA GLY A 194 6.75 -12.28 18.66
C GLY A 194 5.89 -12.71 17.47
N HIS A 195 4.57 -12.76 17.69
CA HIS A 195 3.60 -13.43 16.82
C HIS A 195 3.46 -12.84 15.40
N HIS A 196 3.95 -11.63 15.15
CA HIS A 196 3.88 -10.99 13.83
C HIS A 196 4.66 -11.77 12.76
N LYS A 197 5.87 -12.23 13.09
CA LYS A 197 6.73 -13.00 12.17
C LYS A 197 6.06 -14.32 11.77
N GLU A 198 5.47 -15.00 12.75
CA GLU A 198 4.75 -16.27 12.55
C GLU A 198 3.52 -16.09 11.68
N LEU A 199 2.73 -15.04 11.93
CA LEU A 199 1.55 -14.75 11.11
C LEU A 199 1.93 -14.37 9.68
N CYS A 200 2.97 -13.55 9.47
CA CYS A 200 3.45 -13.22 8.12
C CYS A 200 3.89 -14.47 7.35
N ARG A 201 4.60 -15.40 8.02
CA ARG A 201 4.94 -16.71 7.44
C ARG A 201 3.69 -17.50 7.06
N LYS A 202 2.73 -17.64 7.98
CA LYS A 202 1.49 -18.40 7.74
C LYS A 202 0.70 -17.84 6.55
N ILE A 203 0.66 -16.51 6.43
CA ILE A 203 0.03 -15.84 5.29
C ILE A 203 0.77 -16.18 3.99
N ALA A 204 2.10 -16.11 3.97
CA ALA A 204 2.89 -16.45 2.79
C ALA A 204 2.73 -17.93 2.38
N GLU A 205 2.81 -18.87 3.33
CA GLU A 205 2.57 -20.30 3.09
C GLU A 205 1.18 -20.50 2.47
N ARG A 206 0.15 -19.85 3.02
CA ARG A 206 -1.20 -19.98 2.51
C ARG A 206 -1.40 -19.33 1.14
N CYS A 207 -0.75 -18.20 0.86
CA CYS A 207 -0.72 -17.60 -0.47
C CYS A 207 -0.12 -18.57 -1.50
N ALA A 208 0.97 -19.26 -1.16
CA ALA A 208 1.58 -20.25 -2.04
C ALA A 208 0.64 -21.42 -2.34
N GLU A 209 0.00 -21.98 -1.31
CA GLU A 209 -0.96 -23.09 -1.43
C GLU A 209 -2.19 -22.73 -2.27
N LEU A 210 -2.71 -21.51 -2.09
CA LEU A 210 -3.90 -21.03 -2.78
C LEU A 210 -3.59 -20.39 -4.14
N GLY A 211 -2.32 -20.17 -4.49
CA GLY A 211 -1.92 -19.47 -5.71
C GLY A 211 -2.33 -17.99 -5.71
N VAL A 212 -2.19 -17.32 -4.57
CA VAL A 212 -2.42 -15.87 -4.40
C VAL A 212 -1.09 -15.15 -4.58
N SER A 213 -1.09 -14.08 -5.37
CA SER A 213 0.09 -13.25 -5.56
C SER A 213 0.46 -12.48 -4.29
N ILE A 214 1.75 -12.16 -4.16
CA ILE A 214 2.26 -11.29 -3.11
C ILE A 214 3.09 -10.14 -3.70
N CYS A 215 3.22 -9.07 -2.93
CA CYS A 215 4.24 -8.05 -3.13
C CYS A 215 5.10 -7.95 -1.86
N ILE A 216 6.40 -7.74 -2.02
CA ILE A 216 7.34 -7.58 -0.90
C ILE A 216 7.75 -6.12 -0.83
N ASN A 217 7.50 -5.43 0.26
CA ASN A 217 7.87 -4.01 0.35
C ASN A 217 8.61 -3.70 1.64
N THR A 218 9.40 -2.63 1.61
CA THR A 218 10.18 -2.22 2.78
C THR A 218 9.33 -1.57 3.86
N ASP A 219 8.29 -0.82 3.47
CA ASP A 219 7.62 0.13 4.36
C ASP A 219 8.61 1.17 4.90
N ALA A 220 9.55 1.57 4.03
CA ALA A 220 10.65 2.44 4.40
C ALA A 220 10.14 3.81 4.86
N HIS A 221 10.52 4.18 6.08
CA HIS A 221 10.26 5.51 6.65
C HIS A 221 11.49 6.42 6.53
N ILE A 222 12.60 5.89 6.04
CA ILE A 222 13.81 6.65 5.73
C ILE A 222 14.48 6.01 4.51
N SER A 223 15.02 6.84 3.62
CA SER A 223 15.53 6.41 2.31
C SER A 223 16.60 5.31 2.39
N ILE A 224 17.37 5.22 3.49
CA ILE A 224 18.39 4.18 3.67
C ILE A 224 17.83 2.75 3.78
N GLU A 225 16.51 2.59 3.98
CA GLU A 225 15.85 1.29 4.06
C GLU A 225 15.31 0.82 2.70
N ILE A 226 15.18 1.72 1.72
CA ILE A 226 14.56 1.42 0.43
C ILE A 226 15.32 0.32 -0.31
N GLY A 227 14.58 -0.66 -0.81
CA GLY A 227 15.14 -1.82 -1.52
C GLY A 227 15.80 -2.88 -0.64
N HIS A 228 15.91 -2.68 0.68
CA HIS A 228 16.49 -3.65 1.60
C HIS A 228 15.40 -4.56 2.19
N MET A 229 15.16 -5.72 1.57
CA MET A 229 14.06 -6.65 1.91
C MET A 229 14.56 -8.03 2.37
N ASP A 230 15.73 -8.08 2.99
CA ASP A 230 16.45 -9.32 3.27
C ASP A 230 15.66 -10.26 4.18
N LYS A 231 14.96 -9.77 5.21
CA LYS A 231 14.25 -10.64 6.16
C LYS A 231 13.04 -11.31 5.50
N ALA A 232 12.26 -10.54 4.75
CA ALA A 232 11.12 -11.06 4.01
C ALA A 232 11.57 -12.06 2.93
N VAL A 233 12.61 -11.74 2.17
CA VAL A 233 13.17 -12.65 1.16
C VAL A 233 13.68 -13.95 1.79
N ASN A 234 14.46 -13.88 2.88
CA ASN A 234 14.94 -15.07 3.60
C ASN A 234 13.78 -15.93 4.13
N MET A 235 12.70 -15.31 4.61
CA MET A 235 11.51 -16.04 5.05
C MET A 235 10.88 -16.79 3.88
N LEU A 236 10.67 -16.13 2.74
CA LEU A 236 10.07 -16.75 1.55
C LEU A 236 10.92 -17.88 0.98
N GLU A 237 12.25 -17.74 1.02
CA GLU A 237 13.18 -18.79 0.58
C GLU A 237 13.08 -20.03 1.47
N SER A 238 12.93 -19.83 2.78
CA SER A 238 12.79 -20.94 3.73
C SER A 238 11.49 -21.75 3.61
N ILE A 239 10.53 -21.28 2.80
CA ILE A 239 9.27 -21.97 2.49
C ILE A 239 9.15 -22.33 1.01
N ASP A 240 10.23 -22.19 0.24
CA ASP A 240 10.27 -22.44 -1.22
C ASP A 240 9.11 -21.71 -1.95
N PHE A 241 8.85 -20.45 -1.61
CA PHE A 241 7.72 -19.69 -2.15
C PHE A 241 7.77 -19.60 -3.70
N PRO A 242 6.66 -19.79 -4.42
CA PRO A 242 6.67 -19.74 -5.89
C PRO A 242 7.00 -18.34 -6.42
N GLN A 243 8.15 -18.18 -7.08
CA GLN A 243 8.65 -16.87 -7.53
C GLN A 243 7.69 -16.16 -8.49
N GLU A 244 6.93 -16.90 -9.30
CA GLU A 244 5.95 -16.37 -10.23
C GLU A 244 4.81 -15.60 -9.55
N LEU A 245 4.52 -15.92 -8.29
CA LEU A 245 3.52 -15.25 -7.45
C LEU A 245 4.04 -13.95 -6.84
N ILE A 246 5.35 -13.69 -6.87
CA ILE A 246 5.94 -12.43 -6.40
C ILE A 246 5.83 -11.39 -7.52
N ILE A 247 4.87 -10.47 -7.43
CA ILE A 247 4.55 -9.58 -8.55
C ILE A 247 5.56 -8.45 -8.72
N ASN A 248 6.25 -8.04 -7.66
CA ASN A 248 7.20 -6.93 -7.68
C ASN A 248 8.66 -7.40 -7.88
N ARG A 249 8.84 -8.64 -8.36
CA ARG A 249 10.14 -9.20 -8.78
C ARG A 249 10.77 -8.46 -9.96
N SER A 250 9.96 -7.83 -10.80
CA SER A 250 10.40 -6.95 -11.90
C SER A 250 9.36 -5.88 -12.17
N ARG A 251 9.78 -4.78 -12.81
CA ARG A 251 8.89 -3.70 -13.23
C ARG A 251 7.74 -4.22 -14.10
N GLU A 252 8.04 -5.07 -15.06
CA GLU A 252 7.05 -5.63 -16.00
C GLU A 252 6.02 -6.49 -15.28
N ALA A 253 6.47 -7.34 -14.34
CA ALA A 253 5.58 -8.17 -13.54
C ALA A 253 4.63 -7.32 -12.69
N PHE A 254 5.15 -6.24 -12.08
CA PHE A 254 4.34 -5.36 -11.22
C PHE A 254 3.29 -4.61 -12.04
N LEU A 255 3.70 -3.99 -13.15
CA LEU A 255 2.79 -3.28 -14.05
C LEU A 255 1.74 -4.21 -14.67
N LYS A 256 2.11 -5.46 -14.97
CA LYS A 256 1.14 -6.47 -15.40
C LYS A 256 0.12 -6.77 -14.30
N GLY A 257 0.56 -6.95 -13.06
CA GLY A 257 -0.34 -7.15 -11.90
C GLY A 257 -1.33 -6.00 -11.72
N LEU A 258 -0.84 -4.75 -11.78
CA LEU A 258 -1.68 -3.55 -11.72
C LEU A 258 -2.75 -3.55 -12.82
N LYS A 259 -2.35 -3.87 -14.06
CA LYS A 259 -3.26 -3.93 -15.20
C LYS A 259 -4.29 -5.05 -15.05
N ASP A 260 -3.87 -6.25 -14.65
CA ASP A 260 -4.74 -7.42 -14.50
C ASP A 260 -5.78 -7.23 -13.38
N SER A 261 -5.43 -6.48 -12.32
CA SER A 261 -6.38 -6.11 -11.25
C SER A 261 -7.42 -5.06 -11.66
N GLY A 262 -7.22 -4.40 -12.80
CA GLY A 262 -8.07 -3.28 -13.24
C GLY A 262 -7.85 -1.97 -12.48
N VAL A 263 -6.96 -1.92 -11.49
CA VAL A 263 -6.68 -0.72 -10.68
C VAL A 263 -6.04 0.38 -11.52
N PHE A 264 -5.12 0.00 -12.43
CA PHE A 264 -4.42 0.95 -13.29
C PHE A 264 -4.21 0.37 -14.69
N THR A 265 -5.06 0.78 -15.64
CA THR A 265 -5.07 0.21 -16.99
C THR A 265 -4.13 0.91 -17.96
N ASP A 266 -3.81 2.18 -17.73
CA ASP A 266 -2.93 2.97 -18.60
C ASP A 266 -1.46 2.89 -18.17
N VAL A 267 -0.91 1.69 -18.14
CA VAL A 267 0.51 1.45 -17.82
C VAL A 267 1.47 2.04 -18.87
N SER A 268 0.96 2.57 -19.98
CA SER A 268 1.79 3.20 -21.01
C SER A 268 2.37 4.53 -20.56
N VAL A 269 1.73 5.23 -19.61
CA VAL A 269 2.21 6.52 -19.07
C VAL A 269 3.39 6.38 -18.10
N VAL A 270 3.73 5.15 -17.72
CA VAL A 270 4.89 4.81 -16.88
C VAL A 270 5.94 3.99 -17.64
N GLY A 271 5.72 3.82 -18.95
CA GLY A 271 6.54 3.09 -19.93
C GLY A 271 7.83 3.79 -20.29
#